data_AF-A0A937BM34-F1
#
_entry.id   AF-A0A937BM34-F1
#
_cell.length_a   1.000
_cell.length_b   1.000
_cell.length_c   1.000
_cell.angle_alpha   90.00
_cell.angle_beta   90.00
_cell.angle_gamma   90.00
#
_symmetry.space_group_name_H-M   'P 1'
#
loop_
_entity.id
_entity.type
_entity.pdbx_description
1 polymer ?
#
loop_
_entity_poly.entity_id
_entity_poly.type
_entity_poly.pdbx_seq_one_letter_code
_entity_poly.pdbx_strand_id
1 'polypeptide(L)'
;MQKTRKPNAWILAKLNECLVGEHLKETFRIRKEDFTRQRKMSFDKVVLFMMNLSRRSIQVDLTKFMRSFRDGVQNVTKSAFNQSRKKIRPEVFRKLLEVTTGEFYSDNEQRVKLWRGMRLLAIDGSVFRLPEDPGLKAIMAVFPRIRPRTS
;
A
#
# COMPACT_ATOMS: atom_id res chain seq x y z
N MET A 1 -28.17 -20.99 8.56
CA MET A 1 -27.08 -20.63 9.49
C MET A 1 -26.45 -19.32 9.02
N GLN A 2 -26.55 -18.24 9.79
CA GLN A 2 -25.83 -17.01 9.47
C GLN A 2 -24.33 -17.25 9.70
N LYS A 3 -23.51 -17.20 8.65
CA LYS A 3 -22.06 -17.31 8.79
C LYS A 3 -21.56 -16.16 9.69
N THR A 4 -20.81 -16.52 10.72
CA THR A 4 -20.14 -15.57 11.62
C THR A 4 -19.05 -14.86 10.84
N ARG A 5 -19.01 -13.54 10.95
CA ARG A 5 -18.04 -12.69 10.25
C ARG A 5 -16.60 -13.06 10.65
N LYS A 6 -15.71 -13.19 9.68
CA LYS A 6 -14.27 -13.25 9.88
C LYS A 6 -13.79 -12.01 10.65
N PRO A 7 -13.14 -12.19 11.81
CA PRO A 7 -12.61 -11.05 12.55
C PRO A 7 -11.56 -10.33 11.71
N ASN A 8 -11.39 -9.02 11.89
CA ASN A 8 -10.33 -8.28 11.19
C ASN A 8 -8.95 -8.89 11.42
N ALA A 9 -8.72 -9.52 12.58
CA ALA A 9 -7.52 -10.28 12.88
C ALA A 9 -7.25 -11.41 11.88
N TRP A 10 -8.29 -12.07 11.36
CA TRP A 10 -8.16 -13.10 10.32
C TRP A 10 -7.62 -12.51 9.02
N ILE A 11 -8.22 -11.41 8.56
CA ILE A 11 -7.81 -10.72 7.33
C ILE A 11 -6.37 -10.23 7.45
N LEU A 12 -6.00 -9.68 8.62
CA LEU A 12 -4.63 -9.25 8.91
C LEU A 12 -3.64 -10.43 8.93
N ALA A 13 -4.04 -11.59 9.48
CA ALA A 13 -3.21 -12.78 9.45
C ALA A 13 -2.96 -13.26 8.01
N LYS A 14 -3.99 -13.27 7.16
CA LYS A 14 -3.86 -13.61 5.73
C LYS A 14 -3.00 -12.62 4.96
N LEU A 15 -3.13 -11.32 5.26
CA LEU A 15 -2.28 -10.30 4.69
C LEU A 15 -0.80 -10.52 5.09
N ASN A 16 -0.55 -10.84 6.36
CA ASN A 16 0.79 -11.10 6.87
C ASN A 16 1.41 -12.36 6.24
N GLU A 17 0.64 -13.46 6.13
CA GLU A 17 1.04 -14.68 5.43
C GLU A 17 1.46 -14.37 3.98
N CYS A 18 0.68 -13.55 3.28
CA CYS A 18 0.99 -13.13 1.91
C CYS A 18 2.26 -12.27 1.82
N LEU A 19 2.45 -11.34 2.76
CA LEU A 19 3.59 -10.42 2.79
C LEU A 19 4.92 -11.11 3.09
N VAL A 20 4.91 -12.08 4.00
CA VAL A 20 6.09 -12.86 4.41
C VAL A 20 6.39 -13.98 3.40
N GLY A 21 5.40 -14.38 2.60
CA GLY A 21 5.57 -15.41 1.58
C GLY A 21 6.59 -15.04 0.50
N GLU A 22 7.48 -15.98 0.19
CA GLU A 22 8.51 -15.84 -0.85
C GLU A 22 7.92 -15.52 -2.22
N HIS A 23 6.76 -16.11 -2.55
CA HIS A 23 6.09 -15.92 -3.82
C HIS A 23 5.78 -14.44 -4.13
N LEU A 24 5.35 -13.67 -3.13
CA LEU A 24 5.03 -12.26 -3.32
C LEU A 24 6.30 -11.46 -3.65
N LYS A 25 7.39 -11.71 -2.91
CA LYS A 25 8.69 -11.10 -3.12
C LYS A 25 9.24 -11.44 -4.51
N GLU A 26 9.19 -12.70 -4.91
CA GLU A 26 9.71 -13.17 -6.20
C GLU A 26 8.96 -12.57 -7.38
N THR A 27 7.65 -12.40 -7.25
CA THR A 27 6.77 -11.88 -8.30
C THR A 27 6.94 -10.37 -8.48
N PHE A 28 7.09 -9.62 -7.36
CA PHE A 28 7.03 -8.16 -7.36
C PHE A 28 8.37 -7.45 -7.12
N ARG A 29 9.49 -8.18 -7.02
CA ARG A 29 10.80 -7.56 -7.21
C ARG A 29 11.03 -7.21 -8.68
N ILE A 30 11.79 -6.16 -8.95
CA ILE A 30 12.10 -5.75 -10.33
C ILE A 30 13.12 -6.69 -10.97
N ARG A 31 14.18 -7.04 -10.25
CA ARG A 31 15.23 -7.95 -10.74
C ARG A 31 15.30 -9.22 -9.91
N LYS A 32 15.78 -10.32 -10.50
CA LYS A 32 15.93 -11.60 -9.81
C LYS A 32 17.00 -11.56 -8.71
N GLU A 33 17.89 -10.58 -8.74
CA GLU A 33 18.95 -10.41 -7.74
C GLU A 33 18.48 -9.52 -6.58
N ASP A 34 17.37 -8.80 -6.73
CA ASP A 34 16.84 -7.92 -5.70
C ASP A 34 16.25 -8.73 -4.53
N PHE A 35 16.48 -8.23 -3.31
CA PHE A 35 16.03 -8.82 -2.05
C PHE A 35 16.48 -10.28 -1.81
N THR A 36 17.56 -10.72 -2.47
CA THR A 36 18.19 -12.03 -2.24
C THR A 36 19.07 -12.05 -0.99
N ARG A 37 19.70 -10.91 -0.65
CA ARG A 37 20.54 -10.76 0.54
C ARG A 37 19.72 -10.23 1.72
N GLN A 38 20.02 -10.74 2.92
CA GLN A 38 19.48 -10.22 4.17
C GLN A 38 20.06 -8.82 4.44
N ARG A 39 19.22 -7.79 4.29
CA ARG A 39 19.55 -6.38 4.53
C ARG A 39 18.62 -5.83 5.60
N LYS A 40 18.98 -4.68 6.20
CA LYS A 40 18.16 -3.99 7.21
C LYS A 40 16.72 -3.70 6.73
N MET A 41 16.56 -3.38 5.45
CA MET A 41 15.27 -3.22 4.77
C MET A 41 15.00 -4.41 3.87
N SER A 42 14.31 -5.41 4.41
CA SER A 42 13.76 -6.54 3.67
C SER A 42 12.53 -6.11 2.85
N PHE A 43 12.13 -6.96 1.89
CA PHE A 43 11.02 -6.66 0.98
C PHE A 43 9.73 -6.30 1.73
N ASP A 44 9.34 -7.14 2.69
CA ASP A 44 8.17 -6.99 3.55
C ASP A 44 8.20 -5.65 4.31
N LYS A 45 9.35 -5.28 4.91
CA LYS A 45 9.49 -4.01 5.63
C LYS A 45 9.35 -2.79 4.74
N VAL A 46 9.88 -2.84 3.51
CA VAL A 46 9.75 -1.74 2.56
C VAL A 46 8.27 -1.58 2.17
N VAL A 47 7.58 -2.68 1.87
CA VAL A 47 6.14 -2.66 1.53
C VAL A 47 5.29 -2.18 2.70
N LEU A 48 5.50 -2.72 3.90
CA LEU A 48 4.83 -2.30 5.13
C LEU A 48 5.05 -0.81 5.42
N PHE A 49 6.28 -0.32 5.27
CA PHE A 49 6.56 1.09 5.47
C PHE A 49 5.84 1.97 4.44
N MET A 50 5.75 1.55 3.18
CA MET A 50 4.99 2.28 2.16
C MET A 50 3.48 2.33 2.45
N MET A 51 2.93 1.31 3.12
CA MET A 51 1.53 1.30 3.57
C MET A 51 1.30 2.13 4.83
N ASN A 52 2.35 2.52 5.56
CA ASN A 52 2.27 3.18 6.87
C ASN A 52 1.92 4.68 6.81
N LEU A 53 1.29 5.17 5.73
CA LEU A 53 0.79 6.55 5.54
C LEU A 53 1.55 7.62 6.36
N SER A 54 2.82 7.82 6.02
CA SER A 54 3.74 8.71 6.76
C SER A 54 3.20 10.13 6.83
N ARG A 55 3.00 10.64 8.05
CA ARG A 55 2.47 12.00 8.31
C ARG A 55 3.56 12.99 8.72
N ARG A 56 4.81 12.52 8.89
CA ARG A 56 5.97 13.33 9.31
C ARG A 56 7.08 13.21 8.28
N SER A 57 8.23 13.81 8.56
CA SER A 57 9.41 13.59 7.72
C SER A 57 9.76 12.10 7.68
N ILE A 58 10.14 11.62 6.49
CA ILE A 58 10.35 10.19 6.24
C ILE A 58 11.40 9.54 7.16
N GLN A 59 12.43 10.28 7.62
CA GLN A 59 13.43 9.72 8.55
C GLN A 59 12.85 9.50 9.94
N VAL A 60 12.01 10.42 10.42
CA VAL A 60 11.38 10.31 11.75
C VAL A 60 10.43 9.12 11.77
N ASP A 61 9.61 8.97 10.73
CA ASP A 61 8.69 7.84 10.62
C ASP A 61 9.44 6.52 10.40
N LEU A 62 10.51 6.51 9.60
CA LEU A 62 11.33 5.33 9.40
C LEU A 62 12.01 4.87 10.70
N THR A 63 12.57 5.80 11.48
CA THR A 63 13.15 5.45 12.79
C THR A 63 12.10 4.89 13.74
N LYS A 64 10.89 5.49 13.80
CA LYS A 64 9.79 4.96 14.64
C LYS A 64 9.34 3.58 14.17
N PHE A 65 9.18 3.39 12.86
CA PHE A 65 8.77 2.14 12.24
C PHE A 65 9.79 1.03 12.51
N MET A 66 11.09 1.27 12.33
CA MET A 66 12.11 0.26 12.60
C MET A 66 12.15 -0.15 14.08
N ARG A 67 11.83 0.76 15.02
CA ARG A 67 11.69 0.46 16.45
C ARG A 67 10.48 -0.42 16.80
N SER A 68 9.48 -0.57 15.93
CA SER A 68 8.36 -1.49 16.20
C SER A 68 8.70 -2.96 15.95
N PHE A 69 9.84 -3.24 15.28
CA PHE A 69 10.30 -4.61 15.07
C PHE A 69 11.17 -5.08 16.24
N ARG A 70 11.05 -6.36 16.59
CA ARG A 70 11.82 -6.99 17.68
C ARG A 70 13.21 -7.49 17.24
N ASP A 71 13.60 -7.22 16.00
CA ASP A 71 14.85 -7.73 15.41
C ASP A 71 16.08 -6.85 15.68
N GLY A 72 15.93 -5.79 16.48
CA GLY A 72 17.01 -4.89 16.86
C GLY A 72 17.58 -4.05 15.72
N VAL A 73 16.98 -4.09 14.52
CA VAL A 73 17.49 -3.34 13.37
C VAL A 73 17.17 -1.86 13.54
N GLN A 74 18.21 -1.06 13.77
CA GLN A 74 18.12 0.39 13.89
C GLN A 74 18.88 1.11 12.78
N ASN A 75 18.62 2.42 12.69
CA ASN A 75 19.35 3.37 11.85
C ASN A 75 19.28 3.08 10.34
N VAL A 76 18.07 2.84 9.83
CA VAL A 76 17.84 2.86 8.38
C VAL A 76 17.76 4.31 7.91
N THR A 77 18.53 4.65 6.88
CA THR A 77 18.55 6.00 6.32
C THR A 77 17.46 6.19 5.26
N LYS A 78 17.00 7.43 5.08
CA LYS A 78 16.09 7.80 3.97
C LYS A 78 16.59 7.30 2.60
N SER A 79 17.90 7.39 2.36
CA SER A 79 18.53 6.96 1.10
C SER A 79 18.43 5.45 0.91
N ALA A 80 18.74 4.66 1.95
CA ALA A 80 18.61 3.20 1.91
C ALA A 80 17.16 2.77 1.64
N PHE A 81 16.18 3.44 2.25
CA PHE A 81 14.76 3.22 1.95
C PHE A 81 14.44 3.55 0.48
N ASN A 82 14.83 4.73 -0.02
CA ASN A 82 14.55 5.13 -1.41
C ASN A 82 15.16 4.17 -2.44
N GLN A 83 16.38 3.69 -2.20
CA GLN A 83 17.02 2.69 -3.05
C GLN A 83 16.27 1.35 -3.02
N SER A 84 15.82 0.92 -1.83
CA SER A 84 15.07 -0.34 -1.68
C SER A 84 13.68 -0.25 -2.30
N ARG A 85 12.97 0.86 -2.11
CA ARG A 85 11.66 1.13 -2.71
C ARG A 85 11.69 1.04 -4.24
N LYS A 86 12.75 1.55 -4.87
CA LYS A 86 12.91 1.51 -6.33
C LYS A 86 13.03 0.08 -6.90
N LYS A 87 13.18 -0.94 -6.06
CA LYS A 87 13.32 -2.35 -6.47
C LYS A 87 12.00 -3.13 -6.39
N ILE A 88 10.89 -2.46 -6.08
CA ILE A 88 9.58 -3.07 -5.90
C ILE A 88 8.62 -2.56 -6.97
N ARG A 89 7.92 -3.50 -7.59
CA ARG A 89 6.85 -3.26 -8.55
C ARG A 89 5.60 -2.72 -7.84
N PRO A 90 5.04 -1.57 -8.24
CA PRO A 90 3.86 -0.98 -7.58
C PRO A 90 2.62 -1.88 -7.59
N GLU A 91 2.54 -2.84 -8.51
CA GLU A 91 1.45 -3.81 -8.61
C GLU A 91 1.30 -4.70 -7.37
N VAL A 92 2.32 -4.76 -6.50
CA VAL A 92 2.23 -5.43 -5.19
C VAL A 92 1.06 -4.90 -4.36
N PHE A 93 0.78 -3.59 -4.41
CA PHE A 93 -0.29 -3.00 -3.62
C PHE A 93 -1.67 -3.40 -4.13
N ARG A 94 -1.82 -3.53 -5.45
CA ARG A 94 -3.05 -4.09 -6.05
C ARG A 94 -3.26 -5.52 -5.56
N LYS A 95 -2.21 -6.35 -5.57
CA LYS A 95 -2.29 -7.73 -5.09
C LYS A 95 -2.69 -7.81 -3.61
N LEU A 96 -2.10 -6.98 -2.76
CA LEU A 96 -2.44 -6.94 -1.34
C LEU A 96 -3.88 -6.44 -1.10
N LEU A 97 -4.34 -5.48 -1.90
CA LEU A 97 -5.73 -5.02 -1.89
C LEU A 97 -6.68 -6.14 -2.31
N GLU A 98 -6.35 -6.91 -3.34
CA GLU A 98 -7.15 -8.06 -3.79
C GLU A 98 -7.26 -9.15 -2.72
N VAL A 99 -6.15 -9.46 -2.04
CA VAL A 99 -6.14 -10.43 -0.94
C VAL A 99 -7.06 -9.95 0.19
N THR A 100 -6.91 -8.70 0.63
CA THR A 100 -7.72 -8.17 1.75
C THR A 100 -9.19 -8.03 1.40
N THR A 101 -9.52 -7.50 0.21
CA THR A 101 -10.90 -7.36 -0.24
C THR A 101 -11.55 -8.71 -0.52
N GLY A 102 -10.83 -9.66 -1.12
CA GLY A 102 -11.30 -11.03 -1.32
C GLY A 102 -11.65 -11.72 -0.01
N GLU A 103 -10.75 -11.65 0.99
CA GLU A 103 -11.04 -12.19 2.32
C GLU A 103 -12.23 -11.50 2.98
N PHE A 104 -12.31 -10.17 2.88
CA PHE A 104 -13.41 -9.39 3.45
C PHE A 104 -14.77 -9.73 2.84
N TYR A 105 -14.86 -9.90 1.51
CA TYR A 105 -16.14 -10.14 0.84
C TYR A 105 -16.55 -11.62 0.81
N SER A 106 -15.63 -12.55 1.08
CA SER A 106 -15.90 -14.00 1.07
C SER A 106 -17.05 -14.45 1.97
N ASP A 107 -17.34 -13.71 3.05
CA ASP A 107 -18.39 -14.00 4.02
C ASP A 107 -19.24 -12.76 4.40
N ASN A 108 -18.94 -11.60 3.81
CA ASN A 108 -19.59 -10.33 4.12
C ASN A 108 -20.51 -9.81 3.00
N GLU A 109 -20.50 -10.42 1.82
CA GLU A 109 -21.28 -9.98 0.65
C GLU A 109 -22.78 -9.81 0.97
N GLN A 110 -23.37 -10.77 1.70
CA GLN A 110 -24.78 -10.74 2.11
C GLN A 110 -25.13 -9.63 3.11
N ARG A 111 -24.13 -9.02 3.76
CA ARG A 111 -24.30 -7.96 4.77
C ARG A 111 -24.02 -6.56 4.21
N VAL A 112 -23.49 -6.45 2.99
CA VAL A 112 -23.26 -5.17 2.33
C VAL A 112 -24.61 -4.58 1.95
N LYS A 113 -25.00 -3.49 2.62
CA LYS A 113 -26.21 -2.75 2.24
C LYS A 113 -26.00 -2.09 0.87
N LEU A 114 -26.87 -2.42 -0.07
CA LEU A 114 -26.88 -1.82 -1.40
C LEU A 114 -27.86 -0.65 -1.43
N TRP A 115 -27.49 0.44 -2.10
CA TRP A 115 -28.39 1.53 -2.42
C TRP A 115 -28.83 1.37 -3.88
N ARG A 116 -30.12 1.12 -4.12
CA ARG A 116 -30.68 0.85 -5.46
C ARG A 116 -29.91 -0.24 -6.23
N GLY A 117 -29.52 -1.32 -5.55
CA GLY A 117 -28.74 -2.41 -6.16
C GLY A 117 -27.25 -2.11 -6.38
N MET A 118 -26.76 -0.93 -5.98
CA MET A 118 -25.37 -0.52 -6.15
C MET A 118 -24.65 -0.36 -4.81
N ARG A 119 -23.32 -0.53 -4.83
CA ARG A 119 -22.45 -0.20 -3.68
C ARG A 119 -22.17 1.29 -3.68
N LEU A 120 -22.57 1.99 -2.61
CA LEU A 120 -22.27 3.40 -2.43
C LEU A 120 -20.88 3.54 -1.78
N LEU A 121 -19.92 4.07 -2.54
CA LEU A 121 -18.56 4.34 -2.07
C LEU A 121 -18.35 5.86 -2.04
N ALA A 122 -18.20 6.43 -0.85
CA ALA A 122 -17.78 7.81 -0.70
C ALA A 122 -16.24 7.83 -0.57
N ILE A 123 -15.58 8.46 -1.54
CA ILE A 123 -14.13 8.64 -1.53
C ILE A 123 -13.90 10.14 -1.37
N ASP A 124 -13.30 10.53 -0.24
CA ASP A 124 -12.85 11.91 -0.06
C ASP A 124 -11.57 12.14 -0.89
N GLY A 125 -11.62 13.10 -1.81
CA GLY A 125 -10.55 13.35 -2.77
C GLY A 125 -9.40 14.12 -2.14
N SER A 126 -8.19 13.58 -2.20
CA SER A 126 -6.98 14.34 -1.87
C SER A 126 -6.43 15.03 -3.11
N VAL A 127 -6.15 16.34 -3.03
CA VAL A 127 -5.55 17.12 -4.12
C VAL A 127 -4.02 16.96 -4.08
N PHE A 128 -3.45 16.30 -5.09
CA PHE A 128 -2.00 16.22 -5.29
C PHE A 128 -1.57 17.11 -6.47
N ARG A 129 -0.50 17.89 -6.27
CA ARG A 129 0.19 18.53 -7.41
C ARG A 129 1.04 17.48 -8.12
N LEU A 130 0.67 17.18 -9.36
CA LEU A 130 1.47 16.33 -10.23
C LEU A 130 2.66 17.13 -10.78
N PRO A 131 3.84 16.50 -10.98
CA PRO A 131 4.91 17.07 -11.77
C PRO A 131 4.42 17.44 -13.18
N GLU A 132 5.04 18.44 -13.81
CA GLU A 132 4.76 18.80 -15.19
C GLU A 132 5.36 17.78 -16.16
N ASP A 133 4.72 16.61 -16.24
CA ASP A 133 5.07 15.52 -17.14
C ASP A 133 3.93 15.27 -18.15
N PRO A 134 4.19 15.35 -19.47
CA PRO A 134 3.16 15.14 -20.50
C PRO A 134 2.51 13.75 -20.45
N GLY A 135 3.28 12.70 -20.15
CA GLY A 135 2.75 11.33 -20.06
C GLY A 135 1.81 11.16 -18.87
N LEU A 136 2.14 11.78 -17.74
CA LEU A 136 1.33 11.76 -16.53
C LEU A 136 0.00 12.51 -16.71
N LYS A 137 0.00 13.62 -17.47
CA LYS A 137 -1.21 14.37 -17.80
C LYS A 137 -2.21 13.54 -18.63
N ALA A 138 -1.72 12.74 -19.57
CA ALA A 138 -2.56 11.87 -20.40
C ALA A 138 -3.23 10.74 -19.59
N ILE A 139 -2.54 10.21 -18.58
CA ILE A 139 -3.04 9.08 -17.77
C ILE A 139 -4.02 9.55 -16.68
N MET A 140 -3.77 10.69 -16.04
CA MET A 140 -4.46 11.06 -14.80
C MET A 140 -5.67 12.00 -14.97
N ALA A 141 -6.22 12.15 -16.18
CA ALA A 141 -7.39 13.02 -16.45
C ALA A 141 -7.28 14.38 -15.70
N VAL A 142 -6.21 15.13 -15.99
CA VAL A 142 -5.96 16.42 -15.34
C VAL A 142 -7.01 17.42 -15.80
N PHE A 143 -8.01 17.68 -14.95
CA PHE A 143 -8.96 18.76 -15.20
C PHE A 143 -8.23 20.11 -15.06
N PRO A 144 -8.31 21.00 -16.07
CA PRO A 144 -7.72 22.31 -15.96
C PRO A 144 -8.34 23.05 -14.76
N ARG A 145 -7.48 23.70 -13.97
CA ARG A 145 -7.93 24.60 -12.89
C ARG A 145 -8.81 25.68 -13.53
N ILE A 146 -10.13 25.60 -13.33
CA ILE A 146 -11.02 26.72 -13.54
C ILE A 146 -10.68 27.72 -12.42
N ARG A 147 -9.82 28.70 -12.70
CA ARG A 147 -9.71 29.86 -11.82
C ARG A 147 -11.00 30.67 -12.01
N PRO A 148 -11.71 31.05 -10.95
CA PRO A 148 -12.73 32.08 -11.08
C PRO A 148 -12.04 33.31 -11.68
N ARG A 149 -12.59 33.85 -12.77
CA ARG A 149 -12.21 35.21 -13.21
C ARG A 149 -12.61 36.14 -12.06
N THR A 150 -11.63 36.61 -11.31
CA THR A 150 -11.81 37.80 -10.48
C THR A 150 -11.92 38.97 -11.46
N SER A 151 -13.11 39.57 -11.49
CA SER A 151 -13.41 40.85 -12.13
C SER A 151 -12.55 41.97 -11.58
#